data_AF-A0A316NTH0-F1
#
_entry.id   AF-A0A316NTH0-F1
#
_cell.length_a   1.000
_cell.length_b   1.000
_cell.length_c   1.000
_cell.angle_alpha   90.00
_cell.angle_beta   90.00
_cell.angle_gamma   90.00
#
_symmetry.space_group_name_H-M   'P 1'
#
loop_
_entity.id
_entity.type
_entity.pdbx_description
1 polymer ?
#
loop_
_entity_poly.entity_id
_entity_poly.type
_entity_poly.pdbx_seq_one_letter_code
_entity_poly.pdbx_strand_id
1 'polypeptide(L)' 'MKDFKPIKPEKTVISIRLDVGMLKKIDELSLETDISRNEFIIQCIDYALKNFHN' A
#
# COMPACT_ATOMS: atom_id res chain seq x y z
N MET A 1 4.72 15.36 31.25
CA MET A 1 3.90 15.28 30.01
C MET A 1 4.86 15.03 28.87
N LYS A 2 4.65 14.01 28.02
CA LYS A 2 5.49 13.82 26.84
C LYS A 2 5.00 14.80 25.77
N ASP A 3 5.87 15.72 25.37
CA ASP A 3 5.56 16.68 24.32
C ASP A 3 5.28 15.95 23.00
N PHE A 4 4.16 16.31 22.35
CA PHE A 4 3.88 15.82 21.00
C PHE A 4 4.92 16.39 20.04
N LYS A 5 5.78 15.53 19.51
CA LYS A 5 6.69 15.85 18.41
C LYS A 5 6.09 15.29 17.12
N PRO A 6 5.61 16.14 16.18
CA PRO A 6 5.16 15.65 14.89
C PRO A 6 6.37 15.08 14.12
N ILE A 7 6.42 13.75 14.00
CA ILE A 7 7.39 13.06 13.16
C ILE A 7 6.82 13.07 11.75
N LYS A 8 7.55 13.65 10.80
CA LYS A 8 7.16 13.59 9.39
C LYS A 8 7.39 12.15 8.91
N PRO A 9 6.36 11.41 8.48
CA PRO A 9 6.58 10.10 7.90
C PRO A 9 7.37 10.28 6.61
N GLU A 10 8.56 9.69 6.55
CA GLU A 10 9.34 9.61 5.32
C GLU A 10 8.64 8.66 4.36
N LYS A 11 7.89 9.22 3.41
CA LYS A 11 7.29 8.48 2.30
C LYS A 11 8.02 8.86 1.02
N THR A 12 8.64 7.89 0.37
CA THR A 12 9.26 8.06 -0.95
C THR A 12 8.24 7.73 -2.03
N VAL A 13 8.05 8.65 -2.99
CA VAL A 13 7.24 8.38 -4.17
C VAL A 13 8.06 7.54 -5.14
N ILE A 14 7.52 6.40 -5.55
CA ILE A 14 8.12 5.52 -6.54
C ILE A 14 7.18 5.33 -7.72
N SER A 15 7.74 5.05 -8.89
CA SER A 15 6.99 4.64 -10.07
C SER A 15 7.24 3.17 -10.34
N ILE A 16 6.17 2.38 -10.47
CA ILE A 16 6.23 0.94 -10.76
C ILE A 16 5.45 0.64 -12.04
N ARG A 17 5.94 -0.30 -12.84
CA ARG A 17 5.21 -0.81 -14.02
C ARG A 17 4.39 -2.00 -13.58
N LEU A 18 3.10 -1.97 -13.87
CA LEU A 18 2.15 -3.05 -13.58
C LEU A 18 1.43 -3.44 -14.88
N ASP A 19 1.09 -4.71 -15.00
CA ASP A 19 0.17 -5.16 -16.05
C ASP A 19 -1.19 -4.46 -15.91
N VAL A 20 -1.84 -4.18 -17.03
CA VAL A 20 -3.12 -3.46 -17.06
C VAL A 20 -4.23 -4.25 -16.36
N GLY A 21 -4.25 -5.58 -16.52
CA GLY A 21 -5.20 -6.45 -15.85
C GLY A 21 -4.98 -6.47 -14.34
N MET A 22 -3.72 -6.47 -13.90
CA MET A 22 -3.38 -6.38 -12.48
C MET A 22 -3.83 -5.04 -11.88
N LEU A 23 -3.59 -3.92 -12.58
CA LEU A 23 -4.04 -2.59 -12.12
C LEU A 23 -5.56 -2.53 -11.99
N LYS A 24 -6.30 -3.09 -12.97
CA LYS A 24 -7.76 -3.14 -12.91
C LYS A 24 -8.27 -3.92 -11.70
N LYS A 25 -7.64 -5.06 -11.40
CA LYS A 25 -8.00 -5.88 -10.24
C LYS A 25 -7.70 -5.18 -8.91
N ILE A 26 -6.59 -4.45 -8.84
CA ILE A 26 -6.27 -3.59 -7.69
C ILE A 26 -7.37 -2.53 -7.50
N ASP A 27 -7.84 -1.92 -8.59
CA ASP A 27 -8.88 -0.89 -8.54
C ASP A 27 -10.19 -1.44 -8.02
N GLU A 28 -10.64 -2.57 -8.56
CA GLU A 28 -11.86 -3.27 -8.13
C GLU A 28 -11.80 -3.62 -6.64
N LEU A 29 -10.71 -4.24 -6.19
CA LEU A 29 -10.55 -4.63 -4.78
C LEU A 29 -10.41 -3.42 -3.83
N SER A 30 -9.76 -2.34 -4.28
CA SER A 30 -9.64 -1.11 -3.48
C SER A 30 -11.00 -0.44 -3.27
N LEU A 31 -11.89 -0.50 -4.27
CA LEU A 31 -13.26 0.00 -4.17
C LEU A 31 -14.12 -0.86 -3.24
N GLU A 32 -13.98 -2.18 -3.31
CA GLU A 32 -14.69 -3.12 -2.41
C GLU A 32 -14.28 -2.94 -0.94
N THR A 33 -13.02 -2.55 -0.69
CA THR A 33 -12.45 -2.41 0.65
C THR A 33 -12.51 -0.97 1.21
N ASP A 34 -13.04 -0.01 0.43
CA ASP A 34 -13.14 1.41 0.79
C ASP A 34 -11.79 2.05 1.23
N ILE A 35 -10.68 1.63 0.61
CA ILE A 35 -9.35 2.21 0.85
C ILE A 35 -8.72 2.71 -0.44
N SER A 36 -7.76 3.62 -0.31
CA SER A 36 -7.05 4.12 -1.48
C SER A 36 -6.25 3.03 -2.17
N ARG A 37 -6.18 3.08 -3.50
CA ARG A 37 -5.33 2.21 -4.33
C ARG A 37 -3.91 2.05 -3.79
N ASN A 38 -3.30 3.16 -3.40
CA ASN A 38 -1.93 3.15 -2.88
C ASN A 38 -1.85 2.42 -1.53
N GLU A 39 -2.81 2.63 -0.65
CA GLU A 39 -2.89 1.94 0.63
C GLU A 39 -3.12 0.44 0.46
N PHE A 40 -4.01 0.05 -0.46
CA PHE A 40 -4.23 -1.34 -0.83
C PHE A 40 -2.95 -2.01 -1.35
N ILE A 41 -2.25 -1.38 -2.29
CA ILE A 41 -0.97 -1.89 -2.83
C ILE A 41 0.05 -2.10 -1.71
N ILE A 42 0.19 -1.14 -0.79
CA ILE A 42 1.14 -1.25 0.33
C ILE A 42 0.76 -2.43 1.23
N GLN A 43 -0.51 -2.60 1.58
CA GLN A 43 -0.97 -3.73 2.41
C GLN A 43 -0.74 -5.08 1.73
N CYS A 44 -0.98 -5.17 0.41
CA CYS A 44 -0.69 -6.39 -0.35
C CYS A 44 0.81 -6.72 -0.34
N ILE A 45 1.68 -5.73 -0.52
CA ILE A 45 3.13 -5.92 -0.49
C ILE A 45 3.59 -6.35 0.91
N ASP A 46 3.12 -5.66 1.96
CA ASP A 46 3.46 -5.98 3.35
C ASP A 46 3.02 -7.42 3.73
N TYR A 47 1.80 -7.80 3.34
CA TYR A 47 1.30 -9.15 3.55
C TYR A 47 2.16 -10.19 2.80
N ALA A 48 2.47 -9.93 1.52
CA ALA A 48 3.28 -10.84 0.71
C ALA A 48 4.67 -11.04 1.32
N LEU A 49 5.34 -9.95 1.74
CA LEU A 49 6.67 -10.00 2.35
C LEU A 49 6.68 -10.79 3.66
N LYS A 50 5.65 -10.63 4.50
CA LYS A 50 5.51 -11.38 5.77
C LYS A 50 5.31 -12.88 5.58
N ASN A 51 4.80 -13.30 4.41
CA ASN A 51 4.49 -14.69 4.11
C ASN A 51 5.40 -15.32 3.04
N PHE A 52 6.39 -14.58 2.53
CA PHE A 52 7.21 -15.02 1.39
C PHE A 52 8.13 -16.23 1.70
N HIS A 53 8.39 -16.50 2.98
CA HIS A 53 9.25 -17.58 3.45
C HIS A 53 8.53 -18.57 4.40
N ASN A 54 7.20 -18.49 4.52
CA ASN A 54 6.41 -19.43 5.31
C ASN A 54 5.98 -20.64 4.48
#